data_AF-A0A6C0LLW8-F1
#
_entry.id   AF-A0A6C0LLW8-F1
#
_cell.length_a   1.000
_cell.length_b   1.000
_cell.length_c   1.000
_cell.angle_alpha   90.00
_cell.angle_beta   90.00
_cell.angle_gamma   90.00
#
_symmetry.space_group_name_H-M   'P 1'
#
loop_
_entity.id
_entity.type
_entity.pdbx_description
1 polymer ?
#
loop_
_entity_poly.entity_id
_entity_poly.type
_entity_poly.pdbx_seq_one_letter_code
_entity_poly.pdbx_strand_id
1 'polypeptide(L)'
;MPGGLLNLVAYGNQNIILNGNPSKTFFKTTYAKYTNFGLQKFRIDFDGQRTLRMTDSSVFSFTVPRYGDLLMDTYLVVNMPHIWSPVYPPTTNYNSDVDTDNSTSVESGTGIDSSTGLPYASSLWQPYNFKWIKNLGSQMIESVRFTVGGHVIQEFTGQYLYNMVERDFDNAKKDLFYKMTGNTPNMNDPASLSSNGGYYPSAFHGGNSEDTDFKKGYNAAGSEPSIRARSLYIPLNIWFTMAAKMAFPLVSLQYAELQIEVTIRPVQELFTVNEIFTEPSQLYAPVPIQPNFNQSQYGMYRFLQTPPGVDISKDSIYEDRRTNWNADVHLVSTYAFLTDDEVRVFAGKPQEYLVRQVYSRTFKDVVGTKKLDINSLGLVSNYMWYFQRSDVNERNEWSNYTNWPYKILPNPAQVVGLNNTSPITIGHYNTYPGYTTGQSLQVGLKTTGIFSPENQKEVMSNWALLLDGKYRENDMPSGMWNYVEKYVRTSGNGQDGLYIYSFSLNTDPFDFQPNGAMNMSKFSTVQFEVKTMQPTLNAKASFTTICEPATGTVIGTEMPSRGIYDYTYDVVVLEERFNILKFTNGMAGLEFAR
;
A
#
# COMPACT_ATOMS: atom_id res chain seq x y z
N MET A 1 11.65 -34.73 -51.72
CA MET A 1 11.40 -33.34 -51.31
C MET A 1 12.61 -32.82 -50.54
N PRO A 2 13.50 -32.00 -51.12
CA PRO A 2 14.81 -31.66 -50.54
C PRO A 2 14.84 -30.37 -49.69
N GLY A 3 13.68 -29.84 -49.26
CA GLY A 3 13.58 -28.49 -48.69
C GLY A 3 14.57 -28.17 -47.56
N GLY A 4 14.72 -29.06 -46.57
CA GLY A 4 15.68 -28.85 -45.47
C GLY A 4 17.16 -29.00 -45.88
N LEU A 5 17.45 -29.79 -46.92
CA LEU A 5 18.81 -30.03 -47.40
C LEU A 5 19.35 -28.82 -48.17
N LEU A 6 18.48 -28.07 -48.84
CA LEU A 6 18.84 -26.82 -49.52
C LEU A 6 19.44 -25.78 -48.56
N ASN A 7 18.96 -25.72 -47.32
CA ASN A 7 19.49 -24.80 -46.30
C ASN A 7 20.91 -25.17 -45.84
N LEU A 8 21.29 -26.45 -45.92
CA LEU A 8 22.65 -26.91 -45.60
C LEU A 8 23.62 -26.64 -46.76
N VAL A 9 23.15 -26.75 -48.00
CA VAL A 9 23.94 -26.51 -49.21
C VAL A 9 24.21 -25.01 -49.42
N ALA A 10 23.31 -24.13 -48.95
CA ALA A 10 23.45 -22.68 -49.03
C ALA A 10 24.46 -22.09 -48.01
N TYR A 11 25.65 -22.69 -47.91
CA TYR A 11 26.73 -22.24 -47.02
C TYR A 11 27.69 -21.27 -47.75
N GLY A 12 28.04 -20.15 -47.11
CA GLY A 12 29.00 -19.17 -47.63
C GLY A 12 29.80 -18.46 -46.54
N ASN A 13 30.58 -17.44 -46.91
CA ASN A 13 31.49 -16.74 -45.97
C ASN A 13 30.77 -16.09 -44.77
N GLN A 14 29.51 -15.68 -44.93
CA GLN A 14 28.71 -15.09 -43.85
C GLN A 14 28.35 -16.12 -42.76
N ASN A 15 28.25 -17.40 -43.12
CA ASN A 15 27.93 -18.48 -42.18
C ASN A 15 29.03 -18.68 -41.12
N ILE A 16 30.28 -18.29 -41.40
CA ILE A 16 31.39 -18.39 -40.45
C ILE A 16 31.07 -17.68 -39.11
N ILE A 17 30.31 -16.58 -39.14
CA ILE A 17 29.90 -15.81 -37.95
C ILE A 17 28.97 -16.62 -37.04
N LEU A 18 28.12 -17.49 -37.61
CA LEU A 18 27.05 -18.18 -36.88
C LEU A 18 27.36 -19.66 -36.61
N ASN A 19 27.93 -20.38 -37.58
CA ASN A 19 28.15 -21.82 -37.50
C ASN A 19 29.49 -22.27 -38.09
N GLY A 20 30.47 -21.37 -38.22
CA GLY A 20 31.87 -21.73 -38.43
C GLY A 20 32.47 -22.28 -37.12
N ASN A 21 33.06 -23.48 -37.17
CA ASN A 21 33.62 -24.17 -35.99
C ASN A 21 32.69 -24.16 -34.76
N PRO A 22 31.49 -24.77 -34.86
CA PRO A 22 30.45 -24.66 -33.84
C PRO A 22 30.92 -25.18 -32.48
N SER A 23 30.81 -24.35 -31.44
CA SER A 23 31.17 -24.67 -30.04
C SER A 23 29.99 -25.18 -29.20
N LYS A 24 28.76 -25.07 -29.73
CA LYS A 24 27.52 -25.48 -29.09
C LYS A 24 26.62 -26.18 -30.10
N THR A 25 25.92 -27.21 -29.66
CA THR A 25 24.84 -27.85 -30.43
C THR A 25 23.51 -27.69 -29.71
N PHE A 26 22.44 -27.47 -30.47
CA PHE A 26 21.07 -27.42 -29.93
C PHE A 26 20.43 -28.81 -29.80
N PHE A 27 21.08 -29.86 -30.32
CA PHE A 27 20.52 -31.21 -30.41
C PHE A 27 21.12 -32.19 -29.39
N LYS A 28 22.03 -31.73 -28.53
CA LYS A 28 22.58 -32.52 -27.43
C LYS A 28 22.92 -31.64 -26.25
N THR A 29 22.27 -31.88 -25.11
CA THR A 29 22.52 -31.17 -23.86
C THR A 29 23.53 -31.91 -23.01
N THR A 30 24.55 -31.21 -22.53
CA THR A 30 25.44 -31.68 -21.46
C THR A 30 24.99 -31.07 -20.13
N TYR A 31 24.79 -31.89 -19.11
CA TYR A 31 24.38 -31.44 -17.77
C TYR A 31 25.58 -31.45 -16.82
N ALA A 32 25.71 -30.41 -15.98
CA ALA A 32 26.65 -30.41 -14.87
C ALA A 32 26.08 -31.25 -13.70
N LYS A 33 26.92 -32.06 -13.05
CA LYS A 33 26.56 -32.71 -11.79
C LYS A 33 26.61 -31.67 -10.67
N TYR A 34 25.57 -31.60 -9.86
CA TYR A 34 25.46 -30.69 -8.72
C TYR A 34 25.80 -31.42 -7.40
N THR A 35 26.10 -30.68 -6.34
CA THR A 35 26.28 -31.24 -4.98
C THR A 35 24.93 -31.68 -4.42
N ASN A 36 24.87 -32.79 -3.70
CA ASN A 36 23.59 -33.28 -3.17
C ASN A 36 23.09 -32.36 -2.05
N PHE A 37 21.80 -32.01 -2.05
CA PHE A 37 21.19 -31.19 -1.00
C PHE A 37 19.73 -31.59 -0.77
N GLY A 38 19.22 -31.28 0.43
CA GLY A 38 17.80 -31.44 0.80
C GLY A 38 17.18 -30.11 1.18
N LEU A 39 15.88 -29.93 0.93
CA LEU A 39 15.13 -28.73 1.32
C LEU A 39 13.97 -29.11 2.24
N GLN A 40 13.80 -28.36 3.33
CA GLN A 40 12.64 -28.52 4.21
C GLN A 40 12.20 -27.17 4.77
N LYS A 41 10.88 -26.98 4.88
CA LYS A 41 10.29 -25.79 5.50
C LYS A 41 10.11 -26.01 6.99
N PHE A 42 10.49 -25.01 7.77
CA PHE A 42 10.28 -24.98 9.21
C PHE A 42 9.50 -23.73 9.60
N ARG A 43 8.65 -23.90 10.59
CA ARG A 43 7.98 -22.80 11.29
C ARG A 43 8.93 -22.28 12.37
N ILE A 44 9.11 -20.97 12.43
CA ILE A 44 9.87 -20.26 13.45
C ILE A 44 8.87 -19.42 14.23
N ASP A 45 8.72 -19.78 15.49
CA ASP A 45 7.73 -19.22 16.39
C ASP A 45 8.29 -18.02 17.15
N PHE A 46 7.42 -17.06 17.46
CA PHE A 46 7.78 -15.94 18.34
C PHE A 46 7.64 -16.36 19.81
N ASP A 47 8.65 -16.00 20.60
CA ASP A 47 8.69 -16.19 22.05
C ASP A 47 7.98 -15.03 22.76
N GLY A 48 6.65 -15.09 22.80
CA GLY A 48 5.83 -14.08 23.47
C GLY A 48 4.36 -14.10 23.04
N GLN A 49 3.63 -13.04 23.40
CA GLN A 49 2.25 -12.87 22.95
C GLN A 49 2.21 -12.52 21.46
N ARG A 50 1.53 -13.37 20.66
CA ARG A 50 1.39 -13.22 19.21
C ARG A 50 0.14 -12.44 18.80
N THR A 51 -0.16 -11.39 19.56
CA THR A 51 -1.34 -10.53 19.36
C THR A 51 -0.92 -9.19 18.79
N LEU A 52 -1.70 -8.65 17.86
CA LEU A 52 -1.49 -7.32 17.33
C LEU A 52 -2.08 -6.27 18.27
N ARG A 53 -1.36 -5.17 18.48
CA ARG A 53 -1.80 -4.03 19.26
C ARG A 53 -2.71 -3.12 18.43
N MET A 54 -3.73 -2.56 19.07
CA MET A 54 -4.79 -1.81 18.38
C MET A 54 -4.34 -0.43 17.92
N THR A 55 -3.65 0.31 18.81
CA THR A 55 -3.26 1.72 18.63
C THR A 55 -1.76 1.93 18.49
N ASP A 56 -0.94 0.99 18.98
CA ASP A 56 0.52 1.07 18.95
C ASP A 56 1.12 0.01 18.03
N SER A 57 2.34 0.24 17.53
CA SER A 57 3.07 -0.74 16.74
C SER A 57 3.42 -1.98 17.59
N SER A 58 3.40 -3.14 16.95
CA SER A 58 3.72 -4.44 17.55
C SER A 58 5.07 -4.92 17.02
N VAL A 59 6.01 -5.23 17.92
CA VAL A 59 7.36 -5.67 17.54
C VAL A 59 7.52 -7.16 17.83
N PHE A 60 7.92 -7.92 16.82
CA PHE A 60 8.17 -9.36 16.89
C PHE A 60 9.63 -9.65 16.51
N SER A 61 10.41 -10.18 17.44
CA SER A 61 11.81 -10.56 17.20
C SER A 61 11.95 -12.08 17.16
N PHE A 62 12.39 -12.61 16.02
CA PHE A 62 12.56 -14.03 15.77
C PHE A 62 14.04 -14.38 15.75
N THR A 63 14.47 -15.28 16.65
CA THR A 63 15.79 -15.91 16.56
C THR A 63 15.73 -17.07 15.58
N VAL A 64 16.51 -17.01 14.50
CA VAL A 64 16.50 -18.07 13.48
C VAL A 64 17.23 -19.31 14.01
N PRO A 65 16.53 -20.44 14.21
CA PRO A 65 17.15 -21.67 14.71
C PRO A 65 18.05 -22.29 13.65
N ARG A 66 19.14 -22.95 14.09
CA ARG A 66 20.08 -23.64 13.19
C ARG A 66 19.61 -25.06 12.85
N TYR A 67 18.43 -25.19 12.23
CA TYR A 67 17.90 -26.49 11.81
C TYR A 67 18.60 -27.07 10.58
N GLY A 68 19.16 -26.23 9.71
CA GLY A 68 19.91 -26.62 8.52
C GLY A 68 21.11 -25.70 8.28
N ASP A 69 21.81 -25.92 7.17
CA ASP A 69 23.10 -25.29 6.89
C ASP A 69 22.96 -23.92 6.22
N LEU A 70 21.95 -23.77 5.35
CA LEU A 70 21.62 -22.50 4.68
C LEU A 70 20.15 -22.13 4.94
N LEU A 71 19.88 -20.82 5.04
CA LEU A 71 18.53 -20.26 5.08
C LEU A 71 18.17 -19.65 3.72
N MET A 72 16.98 -19.99 3.22
CA MET A 72 16.44 -19.52 1.94
C MET A 72 15.13 -18.74 2.18
N ASP A 73 14.15 -18.91 1.29
CA ASP A 73 12.84 -18.27 1.31
C ASP A 73 12.29 -18.14 2.73
N THR A 74 11.90 -16.94 3.12
CA THR A 74 11.34 -16.65 4.44
C THR A 74 10.07 -15.81 4.28
N TYR A 75 8.99 -16.29 4.88
CA TYR A 75 7.67 -15.68 4.82
C TYR A 75 7.20 -15.32 6.23
N LEU A 76 6.68 -14.11 6.41
CA LEU A 76 5.90 -13.73 7.58
C LEU A 76 4.46 -14.21 7.40
N VAL A 77 3.94 -14.95 8.38
CA VAL A 77 2.57 -15.46 8.38
C VAL A 77 1.77 -14.75 9.45
N VAL A 78 0.61 -14.22 9.06
CA VAL A 78 -0.34 -13.58 9.96
C VAL A 78 -1.76 -14.03 9.62
N ASN A 79 -2.52 -14.43 10.64
CA ASN A 79 -3.92 -14.82 10.50
C ASN A 79 -4.83 -13.60 10.65
N MET A 80 -5.66 -13.35 9.64
CA MET A 80 -6.70 -12.33 9.66
C MET A 80 -8.02 -12.94 10.14
N PRO A 81 -8.80 -12.22 10.97
CA PRO A 81 -10.03 -12.74 11.54
C PRO A 81 -11.19 -12.70 10.53
N HIS A 82 -12.29 -13.36 10.88
CA HIS A 82 -13.58 -13.10 10.25
C HIS A 82 -14.02 -11.68 10.65
N ILE A 83 -14.55 -10.94 9.69
CA ILE A 83 -15.07 -9.59 9.91
C ILE A 83 -16.56 -9.58 9.62
N TRP A 84 -17.33 -9.08 10.57
CA TRP A 84 -18.74 -8.73 10.41
C TRP A 84 -18.83 -7.22 10.37
N SER A 85 -19.17 -6.64 9.22
CA SER A 85 -19.39 -5.18 9.12
C SER A 85 -20.86 -4.89 9.41
N PRO A 86 -21.21 -4.34 10.58
CA PRO A 86 -22.58 -4.04 10.92
C PRO A 86 -23.09 -2.78 10.22
N VAL A 87 -24.33 -2.41 10.51
CA VAL A 87 -24.97 -1.17 10.05
C VAL A 87 -25.53 -0.42 11.25
N TYR A 88 -25.16 0.84 11.38
CA TYR A 88 -25.57 1.71 12.48
C TYR A 88 -27.01 2.20 12.26
N PRO A 89 -27.89 2.14 13.28
CA PRO A 89 -29.29 2.51 13.14
C PRO A 89 -29.49 4.03 13.05
N PRO A 90 -30.60 4.50 12.46
CA PRO A 90 -31.04 5.89 12.54
C PRO A 90 -31.14 6.36 14.00
N THR A 91 -30.79 7.62 14.25
CA THR A 91 -30.85 8.24 15.59
C THR A 91 -32.07 9.13 15.78
N THR A 92 -32.74 9.53 14.70
CA THR A 92 -33.96 10.34 14.72
C THR A 92 -35.09 9.61 14.03
N ASN A 93 -36.29 9.69 14.62
CA ASN A 93 -37.50 9.30 13.94
C ASN A 93 -37.87 10.44 13.00
N TYR A 94 -37.63 10.26 11.70
CA TYR A 94 -38.20 11.16 10.71
C TYR A 94 -39.71 10.98 10.57
N ASN A 95 -40.20 9.79 10.94
CA ASN A 95 -41.62 9.50 11.06
C ASN A 95 -41.98 9.36 12.54
N SER A 96 -42.25 10.46 13.20
CA SER A 96 -43.13 10.45 14.37
C SER A 96 -43.92 11.75 14.44
N ASP A 97 -45.17 11.61 14.03
CA ASP A 97 -46.35 12.36 14.44
C ASP A 97 -46.49 13.82 13.98
N VAL A 98 -47.51 14.03 13.14
CA VAL A 98 -48.41 15.17 13.29
C VAL A 98 -48.89 15.14 14.74
N ASP A 99 -48.16 15.78 15.64
CA ASP A 99 -48.63 16.06 16.98
C ASP A 99 -49.78 17.06 16.82
N THR A 100 -51.02 16.56 16.92
CA THR A 100 -52.20 17.43 16.86
C THR A 100 -52.34 18.34 18.08
N ASP A 101 -51.45 18.27 19.08
CA ASP A 101 -51.65 18.99 20.35
C ASP A 101 -50.45 19.80 20.87
N ASN A 102 -49.38 20.03 20.11
CA ASN A 102 -48.40 21.04 20.55
C ASN A 102 -47.71 21.82 19.43
N SER A 103 -47.99 23.11 19.40
CA SER A 103 -47.43 24.09 18.49
C SER A 103 -45.96 24.42 18.83
N THR A 104 -45.04 23.53 18.48
CA THR A 104 -43.68 23.94 18.13
C THR A 104 -43.34 23.27 16.82
N SER A 105 -43.37 24.05 15.75
CA SER A 105 -43.08 23.64 14.37
C SER A 105 -41.69 23.02 14.27
N VAL A 106 -41.59 21.70 14.37
CA VAL A 106 -40.54 20.96 13.68
C VAL A 106 -41.07 20.80 12.26
N GLU A 107 -40.44 21.50 11.32
CA GLU A 107 -40.84 21.47 9.91
C GLU A 107 -40.90 20.02 9.44
N SER A 108 -42.10 19.60 9.04
CA SER A 108 -42.35 18.39 8.25
C SER A 108 -41.67 18.54 6.89
N GLY A 109 -40.36 18.31 6.85
CA GLY A 109 -39.58 18.17 5.61
C GLY A 109 -39.68 16.76 5.04
N THR A 110 -38.79 16.40 4.13
CA THR A 110 -38.76 15.08 3.45
C THR A 110 -37.63 14.15 3.92
N GLY A 111 -36.96 14.50 5.03
CA GLY A 111 -35.73 13.82 5.49
C GLY A 111 -34.55 14.09 4.57
N ILE A 112 -34.76 14.97 3.60
CA ILE A 112 -33.87 15.34 2.51
C ILE A 112 -33.70 16.85 2.56
N ASP A 113 -32.47 17.28 2.44
CA ASP A 113 -32.14 18.68 2.33
C ASP A 113 -32.60 19.23 0.98
N SER A 114 -33.43 20.27 0.99
CA SER A 114 -34.05 20.84 -0.20
C SER A 114 -33.06 21.52 -1.16
N SER A 115 -31.84 21.82 -0.69
CA SER A 115 -30.82 22.50 -1.51
C SER A 115 -29.91 21.51 -2.25
N THR A 116 -29.61 20.38 -1.63
CA THR A 116 -28.68 19.36 -2.16
C THR A 116 -29.40 18.11 -2.67
N GLY A 117 -30.64 17.86 -2.24
CA GLY A 117 -31.36 16.62 -2.51
C GLY A 117 -30.79 15.41 -1.76
N LEU A 118 -29.90 15.62 -0.79
CA LEU A 118 -29.30 14.54 0.01
C LEU A 118 -30.06 14.32 1.31
N PRO A 119 -30.21 13.06 1.76
CA PRO A 119 -30.87 12.74 3.02
C PRO A 119 -30.00 13.11 4.24
N TYR A 120 -30.66 13.45 5.35
CA TYR A 120 -29.98 13.62 6.65
C TYR A 120 -29.54 12.27 7.20
N ALA A 121 -28.30 12.17 7.66
CA ALA A 121 -27.72 10.91 8.11
C ALA A 121 -28.41 10.32 9.34
N SER A 122 -28.93 11.18 10.22
CA SER A 122 -29.68 10.79 11.42
C SER A 122 -30.95 9.99 11.12
N SER A 123 -31.49 10.11 9.91
CA SER A 123 -32.70 9.42 9.44
C SER A 123 -32.44 8.11 8.68
N LEU A 124 -31.18 7.71 8.52
CA LEU A 124 -30.78 6.59 7.67
C LEU A 124 -29.98 5.53 8.44
N TRP A 125 -30.08 4.30 7.95
CA TRP A 125 -29.17 3.23 8.32
C TRP A 125 -27.79 3.49 7.69
N GLN A 126 -26.76 3.59 8.52
CA GLN A 126 -25.42 3.97 8.09
C GLN A 126 -24.48 2.75 8.15
N PRO A 127 -24.12 2.15 6.99
CA PRO A 127 -23.27 0.96 6.97
C PRO A 127 -21.80 1.35 7.18
N TYR A 128 -21.11 0.60 8.05
CA TYR A 128 -19.67 0.81 8.27
C TYR A 128 -18.82 0.43 7.05
N ASN A 129 -19.28 -0.48 6.20
CA ASN A 129 -18.55 -0.98 5.01
C ASN A 129 -17.06 -1.24 5.29
N PHE A 130 -16.76 -2.05 6.31
CA PHE A 130 -15.38 -2.35 6.70
C PHE A 130 -14.54 -2.84 5.51
N LYS A 131 -13.35 -2.27 5.31
CA LYS A 131 -12.40 -2.71 4.29
C LYS A 131 -11.01 -2.82 4.88
N TRP A 132 -10.32 -3.94 4.64
CA TRP A 132 -8.89 -3.97 4.86
C TRP A 132 -8.20 -3.02 3.87
N ILE A 133 -7.09 -2.41 4.27
CA ILE A 133 -6.33 -1.54 3.36
C ILE A 133 -5.84 -2.31 2.13
N LYS A 134 -5.62 -1.57 1.03
CA LYS A 134 -4.95 -2.15 -0.15
C LYS A 134 -3.53 -2.55 0.19
N ASN A 135 -3.06 -3.64 -0.43
CA ASN A 135 -1.74 -4.22 -0.17
C ASN A 135 -1.50 -4.55 1.32
N LEU A 136 -2.53 -4.99 2.04
CA LEU A 136 -2.51 -5.26 3.49
C LEU A 136 -1.23 -5.94 3.98
N GLY A 137 -0.85 -7.07 3.38
CA GLY A 137 0.29 -7.85 3.86
C GLY A 137 1.62 -7.12 3.79
N SER A 138 1.87 -6.31 2.76
CA SER A 138 3.09 -5.50 2.71
C SER A 138 2.94 -4.22 3.53
N GLN A 139 1.79 -3.55 3.49
CA GLN A 139 1.58 -2.28 4.21
C GLN A 139 1.51 -2.44 5.72
N MET A 140 1.10 -3.61 6.23
CA MET A 140 1.09 -3.87 7.66
C MET A 140 2.49 -3.87 8.28
N ILE A 141 3.51 -4.16 7.47
CA ILE A 141 4.90 -4.14 7.92
C ILE A 141 5.37 -2.68 7.92
N GLU A 142 5.59 -2.13 9.10
CA GLU A 142 6.21 -0.83 9.27
C GLU A 142 7.70 -0.92 8.90
N SER A 143 8.42 -1.88 9.48
CA SER A 143 9.82 -2.17 9.16
C SER A 143 10.18 -3.64 9.41
N VAL A 144 11.18 -4.13 8.69
CA VAL A 144 11.85 -5.42 8.94
C VAL A 144 13.33 -5.16 9.06
N ARG A 145 13.93 -5.66 10.14
CA ARG A 145 15.35 -5.51 10.43
C ARG A 145 16.00 -6.87 10.60
N PHE A 146 17.09 -7.08 9.86
CA PHE A 146 17.89 -8.29 9.91
C PHE A 146 19.18 -7.98 10.65
N THR A 147 19.38 -8.62 11.79
CA THR A 147 20.57 -8.44 12.63
C THR A 147 21.35 -9.73 12.74
N VAL A 148 22.68 -9.63 12.76
CA VAL A 148 23.58 -10.75 13.03
C VAL A 148 24.54 -10.34 14.12
N GLY A 149 24.54 -11.08 15.24
CA GLY A 149 25.41 -10.76 16.38
C GLY A 149 25.24 -9.33 16.92
N GLY A 150 24.02 -8.78 16.83
CA GLY A 150 23.68 -7.41 17.26
C GLY A 150 23.91 -6.31 16.22
N HIS A 151 24.53 -6.61 15.08
CA HIS A 151 24.73 -5.63 14.00
C HIS A 151 23.62 -5.70 12.96
N VAL A 152 23.10 -4.55 12.52
CA VAL A 152 22.10 -4.47 11.45
C VAL A 152 22.76 -4.70 10.10
N ILE A 153 22.35 -5.75 9.40
CA ILE A 153 22.82 -6.05 8.05
C ILE A 153 21.94 -5.36 7.01
N GLN A 154 20.62 -5.37 7.23
CA GLN A 154 19.67 -4.68 6.38
C GLN A 154 18.40 -4.32 7.14
N GLU A 155 17.82 -3.19 6.77
CA GLU A 155 16.51 -2.74 7.21
C GLU A 155 15.75 -2.19 6.01
N PHE A 156 14.46 -2.52 5.91
CA PHE A 156 13.56 -1.94 4.91
C PHE A 156 12.12 -1.94 5.41
N THR A 157 11.29 -1.13 4.76
CA THR A 157 9.87 -1.01 5.07
C THR A 157 9.03 -1.96 4.23
N GLY A 158 7.82 -2.30 4.69
CA GLY A 158 6.87 -3.06 3.87
C GLY A 158 6.43 -2.33 2.60
N GLN A 159 6.52 -1.00 2.64
CA GLN A 159 6.31 -0.12 1.50
C GLN A 159 7.41 -0.27 0.43
N TYR A 160 8.68 -0.40 0.82
CA TYR A 160 9.74 -0.75 -0.12
C TYR A 160 9.51 -2.13 -0.74
N LEU A 161 9.16 -3.13 0.08
CA LEU A 161 8.85 -4.48 -0.38
C LEU A 161 7.77 -4.48 -1.47
N TYR A 162 6.68 -3.74 -1.24
CA TYR A 162 5.62 -3.55 -2.23
C TYR A 162 6.14 -2.91 -3.52
N ASN A 163 6.85 -1.78 -3.41
CA ASN A 163 7.35 -1.04 -4.56
C ASN A 163 8.37 -1.83 -5.38
N MET A 164 9.22 -2.63 -4.73
CA MET A 164 10.16 -3.54 -5.40
C MET A 164 9.42 -4.60 -6.22
N VAL A 165 8.39 -5.23 -5.65
CA VAL A 165 7.55 -6.20 -6.39
C VAL A 165 6.84 -5.52 -7.56
N GLU A 166 6.26 -4.34 -7.36
CA GLU A 166 5.62 -3.55 -8.41
C GLU A 166 6.57 -3.17 -9.55
N ARG A 167 7.82 -2.84 -9.23
CA ARG A 167 8.85 -2.46 -10.19
C ARG A 167 9.39 -3.65 -10.96
N ASP A 168 9.74 -4.73 -10.28
CA ASP A 168 10.65 -5.73 -10.86
C ASP A 168 9.99 -7.05 -11.23
N PHE A 169 8.80 -7.36 -10.71
CA PHE A 169 8.18 -8.66 -10.94
C PHE A 169 7.26 -8.61 -12.16
N ASP A 170 7.11 -9.77 -12.81
CA ASP A 170 6.12 -9.96 -13.88
C ASP A 170 4.68 -10.00 -13.33
N ASN A 171 3.70 -9.90 -14.22
CA ASN A 171 2.29 -9.85 -13.82
C ASN A 171 1.80 -11.17 -13.19
N ALA A 172 2.36 -12.32 -13.58
CA ALA A 172 1.96 -13.62 -13.04
C ALA A 172 2.40 -13.78 -11.58
N LYS A 173 3.65 -13.39 -11.27
CA LYS A 173 4.15 -13.39 -9.89
C LYS A 173 3.50 -12.31 -9.04
N LYS A 174 3.18 -11.14 -9.61
CA LYS A 174 2.40 -10.09 -8.92
C LYS A 174 1.02 -10.56 -8.52
N ASP A 175 0.28 -11.20 -9.42
CA ASP A 175 -1.05 -11.75 -9.10
C ASP A 175 -0.97 -12.78 -7.96
N LEU A 176 0.03 -13.67 -8.00
CA LEU A 176 0.28 -14.59 -6.89
C LEU A 176 0.64 -13.86 -5.59
N PHE A 177 1.50 -12.84 -5.67
CA PHE A 177 1.87 -12.02 -4.51
C PHE A 177 0.65 -11.34 -3.88
N TYR A 178 -0.25 -10.75 -4.68
CA TYR A 178 -1.49 -10.15 -4.20
C TYR A 178 -2.39 -11.17 -3.52
N LYS A 179 -2.51 -12.38 -4.11
CA LYS A 179 -3.26 -13.48 -3.49
C LYS A 179 -2.63 -13.89 -2.17
N MET A 180 -1.31 -14.00 -2.06
CA MET A 180 -0.63 -14.39 -0.83
C MET A 180 -0.72 -13.33 0.27
N THR A 181 -0.63 -12.05 -0.09
CA THR A 181 -0.59 -10.91 0.85
C THR A 181 -1.94 -10.26 1.13
N GLY A 182 -3.03 -10.79 0.56
CA GLY A 182 -4.38 -10.30 0.85
C GLY A 182 -4.79 -9.05 0.07
N ASN A 183 -4.09 -8.69 -1.00
CA ASN A 183 -4.49 -7.61 -1.90
C ASN A 183 -5.53 -8.08 -2.92
N THR A 184 -6.66 -8.57 -2.45
CA THR A 184 -7.72 -9.13 -3.28
C THR A 184 -9.06 -8.42 -3.01
N PRO A 185 -9.95 -8.27 -4.01
CA PRO A 185 -11.21 -7.53 -3.84
C PRO A 185 -12.08 -8.05 -2.69
N ASN A 186 -12.04 -9.35 -2.39
CA ASN A 186 -12.75 -9.92 -1.24
C ASN A 186 -12.30 -9.38 0.13
N MET A 187 -11.13 -8.74 0.24
CA MET A 187 -10.65 -8.14 1.50
C MET A 187 -10.73 -6.61 1.49
N ASN A 188 -10.31 -5.99 0.39
CA ASN A 188 -10.15 -4.54 0.31
C ASN A 188 -11.29 -3.82 -0.42
N ASP A 189 -12.14 -4.54 -1.15
CA ASP A 189 -13.32 -3.99 -1.81
C ASP A 189 -14.46 -5.02 -2.00
N PRO A 190 -15.05 -5.55 -0.91
CA PRO A 190 -16.04 -6.63 -1.02
C PRO A 190 -17.27 -6.28 -1.87
N ALA A 191 -17.58 -4.99 -2.03
CA ALA A 191 -18.72 -4.53 -2.82
C ALA A 191 -18.54 -4.75 -4.33
N SER A 192 -17.31 -4.74 -4.85
CA SER A 192 -17.05 -4.92 -6.29
C SER A 192 -17.05 -6.37 -6.75
N LEU A 193 -17.21 -7.34 -5.83
CA LEU A 193 -17.40 -8.73 -6.19
C LEU A 193 -18.68 -8.90 -7.03
N SER A 194 -18.58 -9.59 -8.16
CA SER A 194 -19.71 -9.79 -9.08
C SER A 194 -20.92 -10.45 -8.42
N SER A 195 -20.71 -11.30 -7.41
CA SER A 195 -21.77 -11.93 -6.62
C SER A 195 -22.62 -10.94 -5.83
N ASN A 196 -22.09 -9.75 -5.53
CA ASN A 196 -22.74 -8.79 -4.64
C ASN A 196 -23.44 -7.65 -5.40
N GLY A 197 -23.35 -7.62 -6.74
CA GLY A 197 -24.06 -6.65 -7.57
C GLY A 197 -23.68 -5.18 -7.33
N GLY A 198 -22.49 -4.91 -6.77
CA GLY A 198 -22.04 -3.56 -6.40
C GLY A 198 -22.37 -3.13 -4.97
N TYR A 199 -23.04 -3.97 -4.18
CA TYR A 199 -23.41 -3.67 -2.80
C TYR A 199 -22.47 -4.34 -1.80
N TYR A 200 -22.18 -3.67 -0.69
CA TYR A 200 -21.35 -4.24 0.35
C TYR A 200 -22.12 -5.33 1.15
N PRO A 201 -21.52 -6.51 1.41
CA PRO A 201 -22.16 -7.60 2.16
C PRO A 201 -22.19 -7.31 3.68
N SER A 202 -23.08 -6.42 4.11
CA SER A 202 -23.19 -6.04 5.53
C SER A 202 -23.80 -7.15 6.38
N ALA A 203 -23.32 -7.29 7.62
CA ALA A 203 -23.83 -8.25 8.59
C ALA A 203 -24.95 -7.61 9.42
N PHE A 204 -26.07 -8.30 9.56
CA PHE A 204 -27.22 -7.85 10.36
C PHE A 204 -27.64 -8.92 11.35
N HIS A 205 -28.29 -8.49 12.44
CA HIS A 205 -28.89 -9.39 13.41
C HIS A 205 -30.12 -10.08 12.81
N GLY A 206 -30.04 -11.40 12.63
CA GLY A 206 -31.06 -12.23 12.01
C GLY A 206 -32.00 -12.96 12.97
N GLY A 207 -31.81 -12.83 14.30
CA GLY A 207 -32.50 -13.64 15.31
C GLY A 207 -34.03 -13.43 15.38
N ASN A 208 -34.53 -12.38 14.75
CA ASN A 208 -35.95 -12.01 14.72
C ASN A 208 -36.67 -12.40 13.42
N SER A 209 -36.03 -13.15 12.51
CA SER A 209 -36.66 -13.58 11.25
C SER A 209 -37.91 -14.42 11.48
N GLU A 210 -38.94 -14.20 10.67
CA GLU A 210 -40.16 -15.03 10.63
C GLU A 210 -39.91 -16.39 9.96
N ASP A 211 -38.86 -16.51 9.14
CA ASP A 211 -38.40 -17.78 8.58
C ASP A 211 -37.77 -18.63 9.68
N THR A 212 -38.44 -19.73 10.03
CA THR A 212 -38.04 -20.62 11.12
C THR A 212 -36.71 -21.33 10.86
N ASP A 213 -36.42 -21.69 9.60
CA ASP A 213 -35.19 -22.40 9.23
C ASP A 213 -34.00 -21.43 9.27
N PHE A 214 -34.19 -20.22 8.75
CA PHE A 214 -33.20 -19.16 8.86
C PHE A 214 -32.94 -18.79 10.32
N LYS A 215 -33.99 -18.58 11.13
CA LYS A 215 -33.86 -18.25 12.55
C LYS A 215 -33.12 -19.32 13.33
N LYS A 216 -33.42 -20.60 13.08
CA LYS A 216 -32.71 -21.73 13.71
C LYS A 216 -31.24 -21.76 13.30
N GLY A 217 -30.94 -21.55 12.01
CA GLY A 217 -29.56 -21.47 11.51
C GLY A 217 -28.78 -20.30 12.13
N TYR A 218 -29.39 -19.11 12.15
CA TYR A 218 -28.80 -17.91 12.74
C TYR A 218 -28.53 -18.08 14.23
N ASN A 219 -29.49 -18.59 15.01
CA ASN A 219 -29.30 -18.78 16.45
C ASN A 219 -28.20 -19.81 16.78
N ALA A 220 -27.85 -20.69 15.83
CA ALA A 220 -26.76 -21.65 15.99
C ALA A 220 -25.39 -21.10 15.54
N ALA A 221 -25.34 -20.28 14.49
CA ALA A 221 -24.10 -19.90 13.80
C ALA A 221 -23.81 -18.37 13.72
N GLY A 222 -24.80 -17.52 13.97
CA GLY A 222 -24.74 -16.06 13.79
C GLY A 222 -24.89 -15.62 12.33
N SER A 223 -24.61 -14.35 12.07
CA SER A 223 -24.57 -13.81 10.69
C SER A 223 -23.39 -14.39 9.90
N GLU A 224 -23.53 -14.51 8.59
CA GLU A 224 -22.36 -14.73 7.72
C GLU A 224 -21.41 -13.52 7.82
N PRO A 225 -20.09 -13.73 7.94
CA PRO A 225 -19.11 -12.65 7.94
C PRO A 225 -19.03 -11.93 6.59
N SER A 226 -18.94 -10.60 6.63
CA SER A 226 -18.70 -9.74 5.47
C SER A 226 -17.36 -10.04 4.77
N ILE A 227 -16.32 -10.38 5.56
CA ILE A 227 -15.02 -10.82 5.06
C ILE A 227 -14.60 -12.06 5.85
N ARG A 228 -14.24 -13.15 5.15
CA ARG A 228 -13.80 -14.38 5.80
C ARG A 228 -12.34 -14.31 6.27
N ALA A 229 -12.07 -14.97 7.39
CA ALA A 229 -10.73 -15.17 7.93
C ALA A 229 -9.81 -15.86 6.92
N ARG A 230 -8.51 -15.53 6.99
CA ARG A 230 -7.49 -16.18 6.18
C ARG A 230 -6.08 -15.87 6.68
N SER A 231 -5.16 -16.78 6.40
CA SER A 231 -3.73 -16.55 6.61
C SER A 231 -3.13 -15.77 5.44
N LEU A 232 -2.32 -14.78 5.76
CA LEU A 232 -1.45 -14.07 4.82
C LEU A 232 -0.07 -14.70 4.85
N TYR A 233 0.57 -14.81 3.70
CA TYR A 233 1.95 -15.31 3.55
C TYR A 233 2.77 -14.22 2.87
N ILE A 234 3.48 -13.42 3.66
CA ILE A 234 4.16 -12.22 3.18
C ILE A 234 5.65 -12.55 2.96
N PRO A 235 6.14 -12.61 1.72
CA PRO A 235 7.55 -12.88 1.48
C PRO A 235 8.39 -11.66 1.87
N LEU A 236 9.48 -11.87 2.61
CA LEU A 236 10.34 -10.76 3.04
C LEU A 236 11.24 -10.24 1.90
N ASN A 237 11.45 -11.00 0.84
CA ASN A 237 12.23 -10.66 -0.37
C ASN A 237 13.58 -9.96 -0.14
N ILE A 238 14.27 -10.36 0.94
CA ILE A 238 15.67 -10.00 1.17
C ILE A 238 16.60 -10.71 0.16
N TRP A 239 17.82 -10.23 -0.05
CA TRP A 239 18.74 -10.73 -1.10
C TRP A 239 18.89 -12.26 -1.12
N PHE A 240 18.91 -12.92 0.04
CA PHE A 240 19.10 -14.36 0.15
C PHE A 240 17.84 -15.19 -0.12
N THR A 241 16.67 -14.55 -0.24
CA THR A 241 15.40 -15.21 -0.60
C THR A 241 15.08 -15.12 -2.08
N MET A 242 15.78 -14.27 -2.83
CA MET A 242 15.50 -14.04 -4.26
C MET A 242 16.12 -15.10 -5.17
N ALA A 243 17.23 -15.72 -4.75
CA ALA A 243 17.75 -16.91 -5.43
C ALA A 243 18.58 -17.80 -4.53
N ALA A 244 18.57 -19.09 -4.87
CA ALA A 244 19.28 -20.13 -4.14
C ALA A 244 20.81 -19.91 -4.06
N LYS A 245 21.41 -19.25 -5.04
CA LYS A 245 22.85 -18.95 -5.06
C LYS A 245 23.27 -17.95 -3.98
N MET A 246 22.32 -17.19 -3.45
CA MET A 246 22.52 -16.16 -2.43
C MET A 246 22.04 -16.60 -1.05
N ALA A 247 21.68 -17.89 -0.89
CA ALA A 247 21.18 -18.44 0.37
C ALA A 247 22.12 -18.10 1.53
N PHE A 248 21.53 -17.74 2.67
CA PHE A 248 22.26 -17.22 3.81
C PHE A 248 22.95 -18.36 4.57
N PRO A 249 24.29 -18.36 4.71
CA PRO A 249 25.01 -19.51 5.25
C PRO A 249 25.01 -19.52 6.79
N LEU A 250 24.01 -20.19 7.37
CA LEU A 250 23.91 -20.36 8.83
C LEU A 250 25.10 -21.14 9.40
N VAL A 251 25.61 -22.11 8.66
CA VAL A 251 26.81 -22.90 9.04
C VAL A 251 28.06 -22.02 9.24
N SER A 252 28.15 -20.88 8.55
CA SER A 252 29.27 -19.94 8.69
C SER A 252 29.14 -19.02 9.91
N LEU A 253 28.05 -19.11 10.67
CA LEU A 253 27.81 -18.35 11.90
C LEU A 253 27.89 -19.26 13.12
N GLN A 254 29.07 -19.42 13.73
CA GLN A 254 29.22 -20.23 14.94
C GLN A 254 28.89 -19.43 16.21
N TYR A 255 29.32 -18.16 16.26
CA TYR A 255 29.28 -17.31 17.45
C TYR A 255 28.24 -16.18 17.38
N ALA A 256 27.52 -16.08 16.25
CA ALA A 256 26.44 -15.12 16.06
C ALA A 256 25.14 -15.82 15.66
N GLU A 257 24.03 -15.20 16.00
CA GLU A 257 22.71 -15.64 15.59
C GLU A 257 22.11 -14.61 14.63
N LEU A 258 21.36 -15.10 13.64
CA LEU A 258 20.53 -14.27 12.79
C LEU A 258 19.21 -14.02 13.51
N GLN A 259 18.89 -12.75 13.70
CA GLN A 259 17.62 -12.28 14.24
C GLN A 259 16.86 -11.51 13.18
N ILE A 260 15.57 -11.79 13.07
CA ILE A 260 14.64 -11.09 12.17
C ILE A 260 13.64 -10.38 13.05
N GLU A 261 13.70 -9.05 13.08
CA GLU A 261 12.74 -8.22 13.80
C GLU A 261 11.74 -7.62 12.83
N VAL A 262 10.45 -7.85 13.07
CA VAL A 262 9.34 -7.32 12.28
C VAL A 262 8.53 -6.38 13.15
N THR A 263 8.42 -5.12 12.74
CA THR A 263 7.49 -4.16 13.34
C THR A 263 6.23 -4.09 12.50
N ILE A 264 5.09 -4.42 13.10
CA ILE A 264 3.76 -4.39 12.48
C ILE A 264 3.03 -3.13 12.95
N ARG A 265 2.40 -2.43 12.01
CA ARG A 265 1.57 -1.25 12.27
C ARG A 265 0.42 -1.55 13.23
N PRO A 266 -0.09 -0.53 13.95
CA PRO A 266 -1.31 -0.62 14.72
C PRO A 266 -2.49 -1.15 13.90
N VAL A 267 -3.38 -1.94 14.49
CA VAL A 267 -4.59 -2.45 13.80
C VAL A 267 -5.48 -1.32 13.27
N GLN A 268 -5.57 -0.18 13.96
CA GLN A 268 -6.32 0.99 13.48
C GLN A 268 -5.81 1.52 12.12
N GLU A 269 -4.58 1.23 11.72
CA GLU A 269 -4.00 1.64 10.44
C GLU A 269 -4.24 0.63 9.31
N LEU A 270 -4.78 -0.55 9.63
CA LEU A 270 -4.89 -1.68 8.70
C LEU A 270 -6.25 -1.79 8.01
N PHE A 271 -7.24 -0.98 8.40
CA PHE A 271 -8.56 -1.01 7.80
C PHE A 271 -9.22 0.37 7.76
N THR A 272 -10.26 0.50 6.95
CA THR A 272 -11.11 1.69 6.87
C THR A 272 -12.57 1.31 7.12
N VAL A 273 -13.32 2.27 7.64
CA VAL A 273 -14.78 2.20 7.80
C VAL A 273 -15.38 3.52 7.37
N ASN A 274 -16.64 3.52 6.96
CA ASN A 274 -17.36 4.76 6.71
C ASN A 274 -17.55 5.55 8.00
N GLU A 275 -17.45 6.87 7.89
CA GLU A 275 -17.84 7.78 8.96
C GLU A 275 -19.33 7.60 9.30
N ILE A 276 -19.63 7.49 10.59
CA ILE A 276 -20.97 7.46 11.16
C ILE A 276 -21.30 8.84 11.69
N PHE A 277 -22.35 9.43 11.14
CA PHE A 277 -22.84 10.75 11.53
C PHE A 277 -23.95 10.60 12.57
N THR A 278 -23.71 11.13 13.77
CA THR A 278 -24.67 11.10 14.87
C THR A 278 -25.41 12.43 15.04
N GLU A 279 -24.89 13.51 14.43
CA GLU A 279 -25.49 14.85 14.49
C GLU A 279 -26.77 14.96 13.64
N PRO A 280 -27.87 15.53 14.19
CA PRO A 280 -29.17 15.52 13.51
C PRO A 280 -29.21 16.18 12.12
N SER A 281 -28.46 17.26 11.92
CA SER A 281 -28.51 18.12 10.72
C SER A 281 -27.45 17.80 9.66
N GLN A 282 -26.64 16.75 9.86
CA GLN A 282 -25.55 16.43 8.96
C GLN A 282 -26.04 15.64 7.74
N LEU A 283 -25.66 16.07 6.55
CA LEU A 283 -26.00 15.36 5.30
C LEU A 283 -25.24 14.04 5.23
N TYR A 284 -25.92 12.99 4.80
CA TYR A 284 -25.30 11.69 4.63
C TYR A 284 -24.31 11.70 3.46
N ALA A 285 -23.03 11.56 3.79
CA ALA A 285 -21.93 11.46 2.84
C ALA A 285 -20.96 10.36 3.30
N PRO A 286 -21.17 9.09 2.90
CA PRO A 286 -20.33 8.00 3.37
C PRO A 286 -18.92 8.13 2.78
N VAL A 287 -17.96 8.45 3.66
CA VAL A 287 -16.55 8.58 3.32
C VAL A 287 -15.76 7.58 4.14
N PRO A 288 -14.88 6.75 3.53
CA PRO A 288 -14.01 5.84 4.27
C PRO A 288 -12.97 6.62 5.07
N ILE A 289 -12.92 6.42 6.38
CA ILE A 289 -11.97 7.06 7.29
C ILE A 289 -11.12 6.02 8.02
N GLN A 290 -10.00 6.47 8.58
CA GLN A 290 -9.34 5.73 9.65
C GLN A 290 -10.26 5.70 10.88
N PRO A 291 -10.51 4.52 11.47
CA PRO A 291 -11.29 4.40 12.69
C PRO A 291 -10.58 5.08 13.87
N ASN A 292 -11.32 5.86 14.65
CA ASN A 292 -10.82 6.42 15.91
C ASN A 292 -11.32 5.60 17.10
N PHE A 293 -10.45 4.78 17.69
CA PHE A 293 -10.81 3.92 18.83
C PHE A 293 -11.11 4.67 20.13
N ASN A 294 -10.89 5.99 20.20
CA ASN A 294 -11.41 6.80 21.30
C ASN A 294 -12.93 7.01 21.22
N GLN A 295 -13.53 6.75 20.06
CA GLN A 295 -14.98 6.75 19.89
C GLN A 295 -15.48 5.30 19.90
N SER A 296 -16.39 5.00 20.83
CA SER A 296 -16.83 3.62 21.08
C SER A 296 -17.57 2.96 19.90
N GLN A 297 -18.19 3.78 19.05
CA GLN A 297 -18.82 3.38 17.80
C GLN A 297 -17.83 2.79 16.77
N TYR A 298 -16.53 3.02 16.89
CA TYR A 298 -15.51 2.45 16.01
C TYR A 298 -14.67 1.35 16.66
N GLY A 299 -15.02 0.91 17.87
CA GLY A 299 -14.27 -0.12 18.59
C GLY A 299 -14.18 -1.44 17.81
N MET A 300 -12.97 -2.02 17.72
CA MET A 300 -12.70 -3.22 16.91
C MET A 300 -13.58 -4.42 17.26
N TYR A 301 -14.01 -4.55 18.52
CA TYR A 301 -14.90 -5.62 18.98
C TYR A 301 -16.22 -5.69 18.21
N ARG A 302 -16.69 -4.57 17.64
CA ARG A 302 -17.91 -4.51 16.82
C ARG A 302 -17.81 -5.32 15.53
N PHE A 303 -16.58 -5.52 15.05
CA PHE A 303 -16.29 -6.18 13.78
C PHE A 303 -15.81 -7.63 13.94
N LEU A 304 -15.52 -8.08 15.16
CA LEU A 304 -14.99 -9.41 15.46
C LEU A 304 -16.05 -10.43 15.88
N GLN A 305 -17.32 -10.04 15.87
CA GLN A 305 -18.44 -10.91 16.22
C GLN A 305 -19.70 -10.51 15.45
N THR A 306 -20.66 -11.44 15.37
CA THR A 306 -21.98 -11.15 14.80
C THR A 306 -22.64 -10.00 15.58
N PRO A 307 -23.39 -9.10 14.90
CA PRO A 307 -24.11 -8.04 15.59
C PRO A 307 -25.10 -8.64 16.60
N PRO A 308 -24.99 -8.30 17.90
CA PRO A 308 -25.79 -8.92 18.96
C PRO A 308 -27.26 -8.49 18.95
N GLY A 309 -27.60 -7.43 18.21
CA GLY A 309 -28.96 -6.95 18.04
C GLY A 309 -29.10 -6.04 16.83
N VAL A 310 -30.33 -5.63 16.54
CA VAL A 310 -30.66 -4.73 15.42
C VAL A 310 -30.22 -3.30 15.73
N ASP A 311 -30.45 -2.82 16.95
CA ASP A 311 -29.94 -1.54 17.44
C ASP A 311 -28.58 -1.73 18.12
N ILE A 312 -27.53 -1.24 17.47
CA ILE A 312 -26.15 -1.30 17.95
C ILE A 312 -25.61 0.05 18.44
N SER A 313 -26.49 1.06 18.56
CA SER A 313 -26.10 2.42 18.98
C SER A 313 -25.53 2.44 20.40
N LYS A 314 -26.05 1.57 21.28
CA LYS A 314 -25.59 1.44 22.67
C LYS A 314 -24.49 0.40 22.78
N ASP A 315 -23.33 0.78 23.30
CA ASP A 315 -22.21 -0.16 23.52
C ASP A 315 -22.57 -1.32 24.46
N SER A 316 -23.55 -1.14 25.35
CA SER A 316 -23.96 -2.15 26.34
C SER A 316 -24.50 -3.45 25.72
N ILE A 317 -24.90 -3.44 24.44
CA ILE A 317 -25.37 -4.64 23.74
C ILE A 317 -24.23 -5.60 23.38
N TYR A 318 -22.99 -5.10 23.33
CA TYR A 318 -21.80 -5.92 23.13
C TYR A 318 -21.28 -6.39 24.49
N GLU A 319 -21.65 -7.63 24.86
CA GLU A 319 -21.18 -8.28 26.09
C GLU A 319 -19.68 -8.60 26.02
N ASP A 320 -19.22 -9.22 24.93
CA ASP A 320 -17.81 -9.42 24.65
C ASP A 320 -17.23 -8.22 23.92
N ARG A 321 -16.24 -7.58 24.54
CA ARG A 321 -15.52 -6.41 24.02
C ARG A 321 -14.04 -6.69 23.79
N ARG A 322 -13.63 -7.96 23.77
CA ARG A 322 -12.26 -8.33 23.44
C ARG A 322 -11.96 -7.92 22.01
N THR A 323 -10.84 -7.23 21.84
CA THR A 323 -10.37 -6.77 20.52
C THR A 323 -9.33 -7.71 19.94
N ASN A 324 -8.76 -8.60 20.74
CA ASN A 324 -7.72 -9.52 20.31
C ASN A 324 -8.33 -10.72 19.58
N TRP A 325 -7.77 -11.06 18.43
CA TRP A 325 -7.95 -12.35 17.76
C TRP A 325 -6.62 -13.12 17.74
N ASN A 326 -6.69 -14.42 17.43
CA ASN A 326 -5.48 -15.21 17.26
C ASN A 326 -4.80 -14.90 15.93
N ALA A 327 -3.92 -13.91 15.93
CA ALA A 327 -3.14 -13.53 14.75
C ALA A 327 -2.03 -14.52 14.41
N ASP A 328 -1.62 -15.37 15.37
CA ASP A 328 -0.56 -16.39 15.24
C ASP A 328 0.64 -15.93 14.39
N VAL A 329 1.23 -14.79 14.75
CA VAL A 329 2.36 -14.21 14.00
C VAL A 329 3.58 -15.13 14.11
N HIS A 330 4.03 -15.68 12.98
CA HIS A 330 5.19 -16.57 12.91
C HIS A 330 5.93 -16.43 11.57
N LEU A 331 7.16 -16.95 11.49
CA LEU A 331 7.87 -17.08 10.22
C LEU A 331 7.79 -18.51 9.71
N VAL A 332 7.81 -18.66 8.39
CA VAL A 332 8.03 -19.93 7.70
C VAL A 332 9.23 -19.76 6.80
N SER A 333 10.28 -20.54 7.06
CA SER A 333 11.53 -20.48 6.29
C SER A 333 11.91 -21.82 5.69
N THR A 334 12.44 -21.79 4.48
CA THR A 334 13.06 -22.96 3.83
C THR A 334 14.52 -23.06 4.25
N TYR A 335 14.92 -24.22 4.76
CA TYR A 335 16.30 -24.56 5.11
C TYR A 335 16.86 -25.53 4.06
N ALA A 336 18.12 -25.33 3.69
CA ALA A 336 18.87 -26.28 2.88
C ALA A 336 19.87 -27.07 3.74
N PHE A 337 19.91 -28.37 3.50
CA PHE A 337 20.81 -29.33 4.12
C PHE A 337 21.84 -29.75 3.08
N LEU A 338 23.11 -29.52 3.36
CA LEU A 338 24.22 -29.81 2.48
C LEU A 338 24.90 -31.13 2.89
N THR A 339 25.75 -31.67 2.02
CA THR A 339 26.61 -32.80 2.43
C THR A 339 27.71 -32.33 3.38
N ASP A 340 28.19 -33.24 4.24
CA ASP A 340 29.27 -32.95 5.20
C ASP A 340 30.50 -32.27 4.58
N ASP A 341 30.86 -32.66 3.34
CA ASP A 341 31.98 -32.05 2.62
C ASP A 341 31.71 -30.59 2.23
N GLU A 342 30.50 -30.26 1.79
CA GLU A 342 30.13 -28.90 1.43
C GLU A 342 29.96 -28.02 2.67
N VAL A 343 29.36 -28.57 3.74
CA VAL A 343 29.30 -27.94 5.08
C VAL A 343 30.69 -27.55 5.56
N ARG A 344 31.68 -28.45 5.45
CA ARG A 344 33.09 -28.16 5.81
C ARG A 344 33.68 -27.01 4.99
N VAL A 345 33.34 -26.92 3.70
CA VAL A 345 33.82 -25.84 2.83
C VAL A 345 33.19 -24.50 3.22
N PHE A 346 31.87 -24.46 3.45
CA PHE A 346 31.18 -23.24 3.87
C PHE A 346 31.60 -22.75 5.26
N ALA A 347 31.86 -23.67 6.20
CA ALA A 347 32.32 -23.34 7.54
C ALA A 347 33.81 -22.95 7.57
N GLY A 348 34.65 -23.59 6.75
CA GLY A 348 36.10 -23.43 6.76
C GLY A 348 36.62 -22.27 5.92
N LYS A 349 35.87 -21.80 4.91
CA LYS A 349 36.27 -20.70 4.02
C LYS A 349 35.42 -19.45 4.26
N PRO A 350 36.03 -18.25 4.15
CA PRO A 350 35.28 -17.00 4.21
C PRO A 350 34.29 -16.91 3.04
N GLN A 351 33.07 -16.46 3.31
CA GLN A 351 32.05 -16.23 2.29
C GLN A 351 31.84 -14.72 2.12
N GLU A 352 31.73 -14.25 0.88
CA GLU A 352 31.48 -12.84 0.57
C GLU A 352 30.29 -12.75 -0.39
N TYR A 353 29.30 -11.94 -0.03
CA TYR A 353 28.11 -11.70 -0.85
C TYR A 353 28.00 -10.22 -1.19
N LEU A 354 27.84 -9.92 -2.47
CA LEU A 354 27.43 -8.60 -2.90
C LEU A 354 25.92 -8.43 -2.66
N VAL A 355 25.56 -7.49 -1.80
CA VAL A 355 24.17 -7.25 -1.40
C VAL A 355 23.72 -5.85 -1.80
N ARG A 356 22.43 -5.71 -2.11
CA ARG A 356 21.79 -4.40 -2.28
C ARG A 356 21.11 -4.02 -0.97
N GLN A 357 21.67 -3.05 -0.27
CA GLN A 357 21.07 -2.45 0.92
C GLN A 357 20.09 -1.36 0.54
N VAL A 358 19.08 -1.17 1.38
CA VAL A 358 17.98 -0.24 1.14
C VAL A 358 18.02 0.83 2.21
N TYR A 359 17.84 2.08 1.79
CA TYR A 359 17.74 3.23 2.69
C TYR A 359 16.50 4.03 2.34
N SER A 360 15.67 4.33 3.33
CA SER A 360 14.44 5.11 3.16
C SER A 360 14.58 6.47 3.85
N ARG A 361 14.08 7.52 3.21
CA ARG A 361 14.03 8.89 3.76
C ARG A 361 12.72 9.55 3.40
N THR A 362 12.13 10.27 4.36
CA THR A 362 10.87 10.98 4.18
C THR A 362 11.09 12.48 4.36
N PHE A 363 10.63 13.26 3.38
CA PHE A 363 10.58 14.72 3.42
C PHE A 363 9.12 15.14 3.52
N LYS A 364 8.77 15.89 4.56
CA LYS A 364 7.39 16.34 4.79
C LYS A 364 7.13 17.71 4.16
N ASP A 365 5.87 18.00 3.91
CA ASP A 365 5.38 19.33 3.52
C ASP A 365 6.06 19.91 2.26
N VAL A 366 6.24 19.07 1.23
CA VAL A 366 6.83 19.43 -0.07
C VAL A 366 5.74 19.98 -0.98
N VAL A 367 5.80 21.27 -1.28
CA VAL A 367 4.88 21.96 -2.20
C VAL A 367 5.68 22.93 -3.07
N GLY A 368 5.31 23.00 -4.36
CA GLY A 368 5.94 23.87 -5.34
C GLY A 368 7.31 23.35 -5.77
N THR A 369 8.25 24.25 -6.01
CA THR A 369 9.64 23.90 -6.34
C THR A 369 10.47 23.83 -5.07
N LYS A 370 11.03 22.66 -4.76
CA LYS A 370 11.93 22.46 -3.61
C LYS A 370 13.16 21.63 -3.99
N LYS A 371 14.27 21.93 -3.33
CA LYS A 371 15.49 21.11 -3.35
C LYS A 371 15.53 20.27 -2.07
N LEU A 372 15.59 18.95 -2.23
CA LEU A 372 15.60 17.96 -1.16
C LEU A 372 16.99 17.34 -1.07
N ASP A 373 17.67 17.50 0.06
CA ASP A 373 18.99 16.90 0.27
C ASP A 373 18.87 15.44 0.72
N ILE A 374 19.21 14.52 -0.18
CA ILE A 374 19.10 13.08 0.03
C ILE A 374 20.24 12.58 0.93
N ASN A 375 21.34 13.32 1.09
CA ASN A 375 22.56 12.87 1.77
C ASN A 375 22.94 11.42 1.41
N SER A 376 22.97 11.14 0.10
CA SER A 376 23.29 9.83 -0.44
C SER A 376 24.79 9.53 -0.28
N LEU A 377 25.15 8.27 -0.02
CA LEU A 377 26.53 7.82 0.22
C LEU A 377 26.76 6.43 -0.39
N GLY A 378 28.00 6.08 -0.69
CA GLY A 378 28.37 4.76 -1.20
C GLY A 378 28.03 4.55 -2.68
N LEU A 379 28.00 3.30 -3.11
CA LEU A 379 27.71 2.92 -4.50
C LEU A 379 26.20 2.74 -4.69
N VAL A 380 25.55 3.78 -5.21
CA VAL A 380 24.09 3.79 -5.44
C VAL A 380 23.78 3.17 -6.79
N SER A 381 22.86 2.20 -6.81
CA SER A 381 22.37 1.60 -8.05
C SER A 381 21.16 2.34 -8.62
N ASN A 382 20.19 2.67 -7.78
CA ASN A 382 18.95 3.32 -8.21
C ASN A 382 18.24 4.04 -7.06
N TYR A 383 17.34 4.92 -7.45
CA TYR A 383 16.35 5.56 -6.60
C TYR A 383 14.95 5.18 -7.06
N MET A 384 14.05 5.00 -6.11
CA MET A 384 12.61 5.05 -6.34
C MET A 384 12.00 6.01 -5.34
N TRP A 385 11.00 6.78 -5.75
CA TRP A 385 10.32 7.69 -4.85
C TRP A 385 8.87 7.84 -5.25
N TYR A 386 8.06 8.28 -4.30
CA TYR A 386 6.66 8.58 -4.53
C TYR A 386 6.24 9.72 -3.61
N PHE A 387 5.12 10.34 -3.96
CA PHE A 387 4.49 11.41 -3.19
C PHE A 387 3.21 10.87 -2.56
N GLN A 388 2.93 11.28 -1.33
CA GLN A 388 1.65 11.04 -0.67
C GLN A 388 1.11 12.35 -0.14
N ARG A 389 -0.21 12.46 -0.01
CA ARG A 389 -0.80 13.59 0.69
C ARG A 389 -0.49 13.49 2.19
N SER A 390 -0.31 14.64 2.84
CA SER A 390 -0.06 14.74 4.29
C SER A 390 -1.22 14.24 5.17
N ASP A 391 -2.40 14.01 4.58
CA ASP A 391 -3.62 13.51 5.24
C ASP A 391 -3.86 12.01 4.96
N VAL A 392 -2.87 11.29 4.42
CA VAL A 392 -3.00 9.86 4.07
C VAL A 392 -3.29 8.96 5.28
N ASN A 393 -2.76 9.33 6.44
CA ASN A 393 -2.95 8.61 7.71
C ASN A 393 -4.39 8.67 8.21
N GLU A 394 -5.08 9.81 8.03
CA GLU A 394 -6.49 9.99 8.40
C GLU A 394 -7.45 9.07 7.59
N ARG A 395 -6.96 8.50 6.49
CA ARG A 395 -7.73 7.67 5.57
C ARG A 395 -7.19 6.24 5.41
N ASN A 396 -6.05 5.92 6.02
CA ASN A 396 -5.32 4.66 5.80
C ASN A 396 -5.06 4.31 4.32
N GLU A 397 -4.82 5.32 3.47
CA GLU A 397 -4.57 5.14 2.03
C GLU A 397 -3.07 4.99 1.72
N TRP A 398 -2.37 4.13 2.47
CA TRP A 398 -0.89 4.01 2.46
C TRP A 398 -0.27 3.67 1.10
N SER A 399 -1.02 3.02 0.20
CA SER A 399 -0.59 2.70 -1.17
C SER A 399 -1.08 3.69 -2.23
N ASN A 400 -1.63 4.83 -1.83
CA ASN A 400 -2.07 5.87 -2.75
C ASN A 400 -0.95 6.90 -2.97
N TYR A 401 -0.41 6.95 -4.19
CA TYR A 401 0.67 7.87 -4.60
C TYR A 401 0.16 9.01 -5.49
N THR A 402 -1.15 9.28 -5.43
CA THR A 402 -1.81 10.27 -6.28
C THR A 402 -2.33 11.43 -5.45
N ASN A 403 -2.63 12.53 -6.13
CA ASN A 403 -3.27 13.68 -5.51
C ASN A 403 -4.74 13.42 -5.11
N TRP A 404 -5.37 12.40 -5.69
CA TRP A 404 -6.74 12.08 -5.31
C TRP A 404 -6.77 11.47 -3.91
N PRO A 405 -7.70 11.90 -3.03
CA PRO A 405 -7.77 11.40 -1.65
C PRO A 405 -8.02 9.89 -1.61
N TYR A 406 -8.84 9.41 -2.54
CA TYR A 406 -9.11 8.00 -2.83
C TYR A 406 -8.85 7.74 -4.31
N LYS A 407 -8.73 6.47 -4.74
CA LYS A 407 -8.54 6.11 -6.16
C LYS A 407 -9.83 6.28 -7.01
N ILE A 408 -10.52 7.40 -6.83
CA ILE A 408 -11.75 7.83 -7.52
C ILE A 408 -11.58 9.31 -7.87
N LEU A 409 -12.08 9.72 -9.03
CA LEU A 409 -12.03 11.11 -9.48
C LEU A 409 -12.82 12.01 -8.49
N PRO A 410 -12.19 13.03 -7.87
CA PRO A 410 -12.84 13.82 -6.80
C PRO A 410 -14.08 14.58 -7.27
N ASN A 411 -13.98 15.27 -8.40
CA ASN A 411 -15.07 16.04 -8.99
C ASN A 411 -15.47 15.40 -10.32
N PRO A 412 -16.27 14.30 -10.31
CA PRO A 412 -16.67 13.60 -11.51
C PRO A 412 -17.67 14.42 -12.34
N ALA A 413 -17.83 14.04 -13.61
CA ALA A 413 -18.82 14.66 -14.49
C ALA A 413 -20.25 14.50 -13.92
N GLN A 414 -20.97 15.61 -13.86
CA GLN A 414 -22.32 15.71 -13.29
C GLN A 414 -23.37 15.63 -14.40
N VAL A 415 -24.61 15.24 -14.07
CA VAL A 415 -25.71 15.27 -15.04
C VAL A 415 -26.04 16.72 -15.39
N VAL A 416 -26.40 17.00 -16.66
CA VAL A 416 -26.73 18.37 -17.07
C VAL A 416 -28.07 18.79 -16.44
N GLY A 417 -28.03 19.81 -15.58
CA GLY A 417 -29.20 20.47 -15.01
C GLY A 417 -29.63 21.67 -15.85
N LEU A 418 -30.91 22.02 -15.77
CA LEU A 418 -31.48 23.20 -16.45
C LEU A 418 -30.84 24.52 -15.98
N ASN A 419 -30.33 24.55 -14.75
CA ASN A 419 -29.71 25.73 -14.14
C ASN A 419 -28.24 25.93 -14.57
N ASN A 420 -27.64 24.96 -15.24
CA ASN A 420 -26.20 24.96 -15.56
C ASN A 420 -25.89 25.46 -16.97
N THR A 421 -26.92 25.76 -17.78
CA THR A 421 -26.75 26.17 -19.18
C THR A 421 -27.97 26.95 -19.64
N SER A 422 -27.77 27.84 -20.62
CA SER A 422 -28.86 28.51 -21.31
C SER A 422 -29.46 27.61 -22.40
N PRO A 423 -30.77 27.73 -22.69
CA PRO A 423 -31.38 27.01 -23.79
C PRO A 423 -31.02 27.64 -25.15
N ILE A 424 -31.17 26.85 -26.21
CA ILE A 424 -31.38 27.37 -27.57
C ILE A 424 -32.86 27.19 -27.95
N THR A 425 -33.37 28.04 -28.82
CA THR A 425 -34.76 27.96 -29.29
C THR A 425 -34.82 27.30 -30.67
N ILE A 426 -35.59 26.22 -30.78
CA ILE A 426 -35.91 25.57 -32.06
C ILE A 426 -37.42 25.68 -32.26
N GLY A 427 -37.87 26.50 -33.21
CA GLY A 427 -39.27 26.86 -33.37
C GLY A 427 -39.78 27.68 -32.18
N HIS A 428 -40.78 27.16 -31.45
CA HIS A 428 -41.34 27.79 -30.24
C HIS A 428 -40.87 27.11 -28.94
N TYR A 429 -39.94 26.16 -29.02
CA TYR A 429 -39.52 25.37 -27.88
C TYR A 429 -38.08 25.70 -27.47
N ASN A 430 -37.89 25.93 -26.18
CA ASN A 430 -36.57 25.96 -25.58
C ASN A 430 -36.05 24.54 -25.42
N THR A 431 -34.81 24.32 -25.84
CA THR A 431 -34.11 23.05 -25.67
C THR A 431 -32.78 23.29 -24.98
N TYR A 432 -32.45 22.43 -24.03
CA TYR A 432 -31.25 22.50 -23.21
C TYR A 432 -30.34 21.33 -23.59
N PRO A 433 -29.01 21.51 -23.58
CA PRO A 433 -28.08 20.39 -23.57
C PRO A 433 -28.50 19.38 -22.50
N GLY A 434 -28.70 18.12 -22.88
CA GLY A 434 -29.13 17.06 -21.94
C GLY A 434 -30.64 16.88 -21.82
N TYR A 435 -31.46 17.61 -22.58
CA TYR A 435 -32.91 17.40 -22.65
C TYR A 435 -33.42 17.36 -24.08
N THR A 436 -34.53 16.67 -24.30
CA THR A 436 -35.27 16.73 -25.58
C THR A 436 -35.88 18.11 -25.78
N THR A 437 -36.21 18.46 -27.03
CA THR A 437 -36.92 19.69 -27.36
C THR A 437 -38.21 19.81 -26.55
N GLY A 438 -38.39 20.90 -25.81
CA GLY A 438 -39.53 21.09 -24.90
C GLY A 438 -39.38 20.42 -23.53
N GLN A 439 -38.17 19.95 -23.17
CA GLN A 439 -37.81 19.41 -21.85
C GLN A 439 -38.58 18.15 -21.40
N SER A 440 -39.13 17.38 -22.34
CA SER A 440 -39.98 16.22 -22.02
C SER A 440 -39.21 15.02 -21.45
N LEU A 441 -37.92 14.88 -21.79
CA LEU A 441 -37.07 13.77 -21.36
C LEU A 441 -35.63 14.23 -21.20
N GLN A 442 -34.94 13.69 -20.19
CA GLN A 442 -33.51 13.87 -20.02
C GLN A 442 -32.74 12.87 -20.90
N VAL A 443 -31.89 13.38 -21.78
CA VAL A 443 -30.90 12.56 -22.50
C VAL A 443 -29.65 12.50 -21.62
N GLY A 444 -29.16 11.30 -21.32
CA GLY A 444 -28.11 10.99 -20.32
C GLY A 444 -26.71 11.59 -20.57
N LEU A 445 -26.64 12.83 -21.01
CA LEU A 445 -25.44 13.64 -21.14
C LEU A 445 -24.97 14.10 -19.76
N LYS A 446 -23.64 14.18 -19.61
CA LYS A 446 -22.97 14.71 -18.43
C LYS A 446 -22.12 15.92 -18.79
N THR A 447 -22.02 16.89 -17.89
CA THR A 447 -21.12 18.04 -17.98
C THR A 447 -19.91 17.84 -17.08
N THR A 448 -18.74 18.29 -17.51
CA THR A 448 -17.50 18.23 -16.74
C THR A 448 -17.45 19.23 -15.61
N GLY A 449 -18.35 20.22 -15.58
CA GLY A 449 -18.40 21.24 -14.54
C GLY A 449 -17.25 22.26 -14.58
N ILE A 450 -16.96 22.88 -13.44
CA ILE A 450 -15.88 23.85 -13.25
C ILE A 450 -14.54 23.11 -13.20
N PHE A 451 -13.50 23.69 -13.80
CA PHE A 451 -12.14 23.16 -13.70
C PHE A 451 -11.69 23.10 -12.24
N SER A 452 -11.34 21.91 -11.75
CA SER A 452 -10.85 21.69 -10.39
C SER A 452 -9.41 21.16 -10.43
N PRO A 453 -8.43 21.84 -9.81
CA PRO A 453 -7.07 21.33 -9.65
C PRO A 453 -7.02 19.97 -8.93
N GLU A 454 -8.01 19.66 -8.08
CA GLU A 454 -8.09 18.37 -7.36
C GLU A 454 -8.26 17.17 -8.31
N ASN A 455 -8.80 17.41 -9.52
CA ASN A 455 -8.93 16.36 -10.53
C ASN A 455 -7.59 15.99 -11.18
N GLN A 456 -6.54 16.80 -11.02
CA GLN A 456 -5.19 16.43 -11.44
C GLN A 456 -4.72 15.24 -10.60
N LYS A 457 -4.38 14.12 -11.24
CA LYS A 457 -3.96 12.88 -10.56
C LYS A 457 -2.48 12.91 -10.13
N GLU A 458 -1.61 13.38 -11.02
CA GLU A 458 -0.16 13.37 -10.81
C GLU A 458 0.28 14.52 -9.89
N VAL A 459 1.06 14.20 -8.86
CA VAL A 459 1.55 15.16 -7.86
C VAL A 459 2.77 15.94 -8.38
N MET A 460 3.76 15.22 -8.92
CA MET A 460 5.01 15.80 -9.43
C MET A 460 4.82 16.21 -10.89
N SER A 461 5.26 17.41 -11.25
CA SER A 461 5.31 17.86 -12.65
C SER A 461 6.68 17.64 -13.25
N ASN A 462 7.75 17.96 -12.51
CA ASN A 462 9.14 17.85 -12.97
C ASN A 462 10.08 17.37 -11.87
N TRP A 463 11.21 16.79 -12.26
CA TRP A 463 12.29 16.36 -11.38
C TRP A 463 13.65 16.49 -12.07
N ALA A 464 14.67 16.82 -11.26
CA ALA A 464 16.08 16.86 -11.65
C ALA A 464 16.98 16.31 -10.53
N LEU A 465 18.19 15.86 -10.90
CA LEU A 465 19.23 15.40 -9.95
C LEU A 465 20.42 16.34 -9.99
N LEU A 466 20.76 16.91 -8.84
CA LEU A 466 21.91 17.79 -8.67
C LEU A 466 22.97 17.15 -7.78
N LEU A 467 24.23 17.29 -8.19
CA LEU A 467 25.41 16.87 -7.44
C LEU A 467 26.35 18.08 -7.30
N ASP A 468 26.64 18.51 -6.08
CA ASP A 468 27.45 19.70 -5.79
C ASP A 468 27.00 20.95 -6.57
N GLY A 469 25.68 21.14 -6.65
CA GLY A 469 25.04 22.26 -7.35
C GLY A 469 25.02 22.16 -8.88
N LYS A 470 25.56 21.09 -9.48
CA LYS A 470 25.53 20.84 -10.93
C LYS A 470 24.48 19.80 -11.30
N TYR A 471 23.80 20.00 -12.43
CA TYR A 471 22.85 19.01 -12.95
C TYR A 471 23.58 17.76 -13.43
N ARG A 472 23.32 16.64 -12.75
CA ARG A 472 23.64 15.29 -13.24
C ARG A 472 22.54 14.80 -14.17
N GLU A 473 21.30 15.08 -13.81
CA GLU A 473 20.13 14.86 -14.66
C GLU A 473 19.38 16.18 -14.76
N ASN A 474 19.05 16.60 -15.98
CA ASN A 474 18.38 17.87 -16.20
C ASN A 474 16.92 17.80 -15.76
N ASP A 475 16.30 18.97 -15.58
CA ASP A 475 14.86 19.06 -15.26
C ASP A 475 14.01 18.44 -16.38
N MET A 476 13.29 17.37 -16.04
CA MET A 476 12.46 16.61 -16.97
C MET A 476 11.07 16.39 -16.40
N PRO A 477 10.03 16.28 -17.26
CA PRO A 477 8.66 16.05 -16.81
C PRO A 477 8.48 14.68 -16.16
N SER A 478 7.48 14.57 -15.29
CA SER A 478 7.11 13.37 -14.52
C SER A 478 7.01 12.08 -15.35
N GLY A 479 6.50 12.19 -16.58
CA GLY A 479 6.35 11.07 -17.50
C GLY A 479 7.67 10.36 -17.86
N MET A 480 8.81 11.06 -17.79
CA MET A 480 10.13 10.45 -18.00
C MET A 480 10.39 9.37 -16.94
N TRP A 481 10.10 9.68 -15.68
CA TRP A 481 10.37 8.82 -14.52
C TRP A 481 9.22 7.84 -14.24
N ASN A 482 8.00 8.19 -14.65
CA ASN A 482 6.83 7.33 -14.46
C ASN A 482 6.69 6.27 -15.57
N TYR A 483 7.16 6.53 -16.79
CA TYR A 483 6.97 5.64 -17.94
C TYR A 483 8.28 5.25 -18.62
N VAL A 484 9.08 6.22 -19.08
CA VAL A 484 10.25 5.95 -19.95
C VAL A 484 11.33 5.17 -19.21
N GLU A 485 11.70 5.61 -18.01
CA GLU A 485 12.74 4.93 -17.23
C GLU A 485 12.33 3.49 -16.87
N LYS A 486 11.06 3.30 -16.50
CA LYS A 486 10.52 1.97 -16.17
C LYS A 486 10.53 1.04 -17.37
N TYR A 487 10.11 1.54 -18.53
CA TYR A 487 10.10 0.79 -19.77
C TYR A 487 11.49 0.26 -20.16
N VAL A 488 12.54 1.04 -19.89
CA VAL A 488 13.91 0.68 -20.28
C VAL A 488 14.66 -0.12 -19.21
N ARG A 489 14.43 0.16 -17.92
CA ARG A 489 15.30 -0.33 -16.82
C ARG A 489 14.68 -1.42 -15.94
N THR A 490 13.39 -1.65 -16.04
CA THR A 490 12.65 -2.50 -15.11
C THR A 490 11.84 -3.55 -15.86
N SER A 491 11.62 -4.71 -15.24
CA SER A 491 10.82 -5.78 -15.86
C SER A 491 9.31 -5.61 -15.64
N GLY A 492 8.91 -4.72 -14.72
CA GLY A 492 7.52 -4.39 -14.40
C GLY A 492 7.16 -2.94 -14.74
N ASN A 493 5.90 -2.57 -14.45
CA ASN A 493 5.39 -1.23 -14.74
C ASN A 493 5.44 -0.27 -13.53
N GLY A 494 5.43 -0.80 -12.30
CA GLY A 494 5.10 0.02 -11.12
C GLY A 494 3.65 0.55 -11.15
N GLN A 495 3.16 1.08 -10.03
CA GLN A 495 1.94 1.88 -10.06
C GLN A 495 2.23 3.34 -10.47
N ASP A 496 1.22 4.03 -11.02
CA ASP A 496 1.32 5.46 -11.31
C ASP A 496 1.65 6.25 -10.03
N GLY A 497 2.61 7.18 -10.14
CA GLY A 497 3.09 7.98 -9.00
C GLY A 497 4.27 7.36 -8.25
N LEU A 498 4.64 6.10 -8.56
CA LEU A 498 5.95 5.56 -8.20
C LEU A 498 6.95 5.94 -9.30
N TYR A 499 7.87 6.84 -9.01
CA TYR A 499 8.90 7.29 -9.94
C TYR A 499 10.20 6.53 -9.69
N ILE A 500 10.96 6.31 -10.77
CA ILE A 500 12.22 5.56 -10.72
C ILE A 500 13.30 6.31 -11.51
N TYR A 501 14.53 6.22 -11.01
CA TYR A 501 15.74 6.65 -11.70
C TYR A 501 16.85 5.64 -11.43
N SER A 502 17.45 5.07 -12.48
CA SER A 502 18.49 4.05 -12.32
C SER A 502 19.83 4.48 -12.92
N PHE A 503 20.91 4.24 -12.18
CA PHE A 503 22.28 4.22 -12.73
C PHE A 503 22.63 2.87 -13.35
N SER A 504 21.82 1.85 -13.06
CA SER A 504 21.98 0.47 -13.50
C SER A 504 21.28 0.26 -14.85
N LEU A 505 21.80 -0.64 -15.67
CA LEU A 505 21.18 -0.96 -16.97
C LEU A 505 19.86 -1.72 -16.81
N ASN A 506 19.77 -2.56 -15.77
CA ASN A 506 18.60 -3.34 -15.41
C ASN A 506 18.51 -3.43 -13.87
N THR A 507 17.29 -3.39 -13.35
CA THR A 507 16.97 -3.47 -11.91
C THR A 507 16.58 -4.87 -11.44
N ASP A 508 16.38 -5.82 -12.37
CA ASP A 508 15.99 -7.20 -12.10
C ASP A 508 16.73 -7.80 -10.87
N PRO A 509 16.00 -8.23 -9.83
CA PRO A 509 16.58 -8.79 -8.61
C PRO A 509 17.08 -10.23 -8.80
N PHE A 510 16.73 -10.90 -9.90
CA PHE A 510 17.22 -12.23 -10.25
C PHE A 510 18.50 -12.20 -11.08
N ASP A 511 18.91 -11.02 -11.56
CA ASP A 511 20.21 -10.80 -12.19
C ASP A 511 21.22 -10.28 -11.16
N PHE A 512 22.15 -11.16 -10.79
CA PHE A 512 23.18 -10.88 -9.78
C PHE A 512 24.35 -10.08 -10.34
N GLN A 513 24.50 -9.97 -11.66
CA GLN A 513 25.60 -9.24 -12.26
C GLN A 513 25.40 -7.73 -12.09
N PRO A 514 26.30 -7.00 -11.40
CA PRO A 514 26.22 -5.55 -11.34
C PRO A 514 26.37 -4.96 -12.74
N ASN A 515 25.47 -4.04 -13.09
CA ASN A 515 25.37 -3.47 -14.42
C ASN A 515 25.30 -1.93 -14.41
N GLY A 516 25.69 -1.30 -13.30
CA GLY A 516 25.82 0.14 -13.16
C GLY A 516 25.54 0.63 -11.73
N ALA A 517 26.37 1.55 -11.26
CA ALA A 517 26.23 2.25 -10.00
C ALA A 517 27.05 3.54 -10.03
N MET A 518 26.69 4.51 -9.20
CA MET A 518 27.41 5.77 -9.05
C MET A 518 27.87 5.94 -7.61
N ASN A 519 29.15 6.29 -7.42
CA ASN A 519 29.71 6.53 -6.09
C ASN A 519 29.33 7.93 -5.59
N MET A 520 28.36 7.98 -4.69
CA MET A 520 27.84 9.23 -4.14
C MET A 520 28.74 9.82 -3.04
N SER A 521 29.64 9.04 -2.44
CA SER A 521 30.60 9.53 -1.44
C SER A 521 31.62 10.53 -1.99
N LYS A 522 31.67 10.74 -3.30
CA LYS A 522 32.53 11.74 -3.95
C LYS A 522 31.92 13.14 -4.00
N PHE A 523 30.63 13.26 -3.71
CA PHE A 523 29.90 14.53 -3.74
C PHE A 523 29.56 14.96 -2.33
N SER A 524 29.69 16.26 -2.06
CA SER A 524 29.33 16.82 -0.75
C SER A 524 27.82 16.97 -0.58
N THR A 525 27.11 17.26 -1.66
CA THR A 525 25.65 17.44 -1.69
C THR A 525 25.03 16.66 -2.83
N VAL A 526 23.98 15.90 -2.52
CA VAL A 526 23.18 15.12 -3.48
C VAL A 526 21.72 15.51 -3.30
N GLN A 527 21.18 16.25 -4.26
CA GLN A 527 19.88 16.90 -4.11
C GLN A 527 18.92 16.51 -5.23
N PHE A 528 17.68 16.24 -4.86
CA PHE A 528 16.57 16.19 -5.81
C PHE A 528 15.97 17.58 -5.91
N GLU A 529 15.85 18.11 -7.12
CA GLU A 529 15.03 19.29 -7.38
C GLU A 529 13.68 18.81 -7.91
N VAL A 530 12.63 19.02 -7.12
CA VAL A 530 11.27 18.57 -7.43
C VAL A 530 10.35 19.75 -7.63
N LYS A 531 9.43 19.62 -8.58
CA LYS A 531 8.33 20.56 -8.79
C LYS A 531 7.02 19.81 -8.66
N THR A 532 6.17 20.22 -7.73
CA THR A 532 4.83 19.64 -7.52
C THR A 532 3.74 20.55 -8.07
N MET A 533 2.56 19.98 -8.31
CA MET A 533 1.34 20.78 -8.41
C MET A 533 1.06 21.52 -7.10
N GLN A 534 0.33 22.62 -7.17
CA GLN A 534 -0.10 23.37 -5.99
C GLN A 534 -1.45 22.82 -5.48
N PRO A 535 -1.54 22.38 -4.21
CA PRO A 535 -2.80 21.97 -3.60
C PRO A 535 -3.82 23.11 -3.48
N THR A 536 -5.06 22.77 -3.20
CA THR A 536 -6.12 23.74 -2.88
C THR A 536 -5.83 24.49 -1.58
N LEU A 537 -6.22 25.77 -1.57
CA LEU A 537 -6.07 26.62 -0.39
C LEU A 537 -7.21 26.35 0.59
N ASN A 538 -6.85 26.16 1.85
CA ASN A 538 -7.79 26.05 2.94
C ASN A 538 -8.36 27.42 3.29
N ALA A 539 -9.61 27.68 2.90
CA ALA A 539 -10.31 28.94 3.19
C ALA A 539 -10.50 29.21 4.71
N LYS A 540 -10.31 28.20 5.56
CA LYS A 540 -10.39 28.29 7.03
C LYS A 540 -9.00 28.36 7.70
N ALA A 541 -7.90 28.40 6.94
CA ALA A 541 -6.57 28.52 7.52
C ALA A 541 -6.45 29.85 8.28
N SER A 542 -6.15 29.76 9.58
CA SER A 542 -5.91 30.91 10.45
C SER A 542 -4.48 30.85 10.99
N PHE A 543 -3.88 32.02 11.19
CA PHE A 543 -2.54 32.16 11.75
C PHE A 543 -2.68 32.60 13.20
N THR A 544 -2.10 31.86 14.14
CA THR A 544 -2.10 32.26 15.54
C THR A 544 -0.99 33.28 15.73
N THR A 545 -1.35 34.53 16.03
CA THR A 545 -0.35 35.57 16.28
C THR A 545 0.05 35.51 17.75
N ILE A 546 1.31 35.20 18.03
CA ILE A 546 1.88 35.20 19.37
C ILE A 546 2.29 36.64 19.68
N CYS A 547 1.55 37.28 20.59
CA CYS A 547 1.85 38.64 21.05
C CYS A 547 2.52 38.62 22.43
N GLU A 548 3.34 39.64 22.69
CA GLU A 548 3.92 39.89 24.01
C GLU A 548 2.80 40.20 25.02
N PRO A 549 2.71 39.49 26.16
CA PRO A 549 1.57 39.62 27.08
C PRO A 549 1.38 41.02 27.69
N ALA A 550 2.44 41.84 27.76
CA ALA A 550 2.42 43.14 28.44
C ALA A 550 2.19 44.34 27.50
N THR A 551 2.54 44.22 26.22
CA THR A 551 2.63 45.34 25.27
C THR A 551 1.77 45.11 24.01
N GLY A 552 1.31 43.88 23.78
CA GLY A 552 0.52 43.51 22.59
C GLY A 552 1.33 43.51 21.28
N THR A 553 2.65 43.72 21.34
CA THR A 553 3.52 43.65 20.17
C THR A 553 3.64 42.22 19.67
N VAL A 554 3.55 42.03 18.35
CA VAL A 554 3.67 40.71 17.72
C VAL A 554 5.10 40.18 17.88
N ILE A 555 5.26 39.05 18.57
CA ILE A 555 6.54 38.35 18.77
C ILE A 555 6.74 37.29 17.66
N GLY A 556 5.66 36.74 17.11
CA GLY A 556 5.72 35.80 16.00
C GLY A 556 4.32 35.35 15.56
N THR A 557 4.26 34.60 14.47
CA THR A 557 3.03 33.97 14.01
C THR A 557 3.27 32.48 13.86
N GLU A 558 2.41 31.67 14.47
CA GLU A 558 2.37 30.23 14.30
C GLU A 558 1.40 29.87 13.17
N MET A 559 1.87 29.04 12.24
CA MET A 559 1.10 28.55 11.11
C MET A 559 0.96 27.04 11.24
N PRO A 560 -0.20 26.44 10.93
CA PRO A 560 -0.35 24.99 10.88
C PRO A 560 0.71 24.35 9.99
N SER A 561 1.12 23.11 10.26
CA SER A 561 2.11 22.39 9.44
C SER A 561 1.72 22.30 7.96
N ARG A 562 0.40 22.18 7.68
CA ARG A 562 -0.17 22.19 6.32
C ARG A 562 -0.21 23.59 5.67
N GLY A 563 0.19 24.62 6.41
CA GLY A 563 0.23 25.98 5.94
C GLY A 563 -1.16 26.54 5.63
N ILE A 564 -1.27 27.14 4.44
CA ILE A 564 -2.52 27.66 3.87
C ILE A 564 -3.24 26.62 3.01
N TYR A 565 -2.73 25.39 2.91
CA TYR A 565 -3.28 24.35 2.04
C TYR A 565 -4.15 23.38 2.83
N ASP A 566 -5.12 22.75 2.17
CA ASP A 566 -5.92 21.67 2.77
C ASP A 566 -5.05 20.44 3.08
N TYR A 567 -4.05 20.20 2.23
CA TYR A 567 -3.05 19.15 2.37
C TYR A 567 -1.75 19.60 1.68
N THR A 568 -0.63 19.02 2.12
CA THR A 568 0.68 19.13 1.48
C THR A 568 1.10 17.75 0.96
N TYR A 569 2.32 17.61 0.41
CA TYR A 569 2.84 16.32 -0.01
C TYR A 569 4.06 15.88 0.79
N ASP A 570 4.08 14.62 1.19
CA ASP A 570 5.24 13.95 1.75
C ASP A 570 5.93 13.14 0.65
N VAL A 571 7.25 13.29 0.52
CA VAL A 571 8.08 12.56 -0.44
C VAL A 571 8.85 11.49 0.30
N VAL A 572 8.70 10.24 -0.13
CA VAL A 572 9.52 9.14 0.37
C VAL A 572 10.48 8.72 -0.72
N VAL A 573 11.77 8.78 -0.43
CA VAL A 573 12.85 8.35 -1.32
C VAL A 573 13.43 7.06 -0.76
N LEU A 574 13.42 6.01 -1.59
CA LEU A 574 14.00 4.72 -1.33
C LEU A 574 15.22 4.57 -2.24
N GLU A 575 16.36 4.27 -1.64
CA GLU A 575 17.65 4.23 -2.30
C GLU A 575 18.28 2.84 -2.14
N GLU A 576 18.71 2.25 -3.25
CA GLU A 576 19.41 0.97 -3.26
C GLU A 576 20.91 1.17 -3.45
N ARG A 577 21.71 0.53 -2.60
CA ARG A 577 23.18 0.65 -2.59
C ARG A 577 23.86 -0.70 -2.57
N PHE A 578 24.96 -0.85 -3.29
CA PHE A 578 25.81 -2.02 -3.17
C PHE A 578 26.65 -1.96 -1.90
N ASN A 579 26.72 -3.11 -1.22
CA ASN A 579 27.64 -3.36 -0.11
C ASN A 579 28.10 -4.83 -0.17
N ILE A 580 29.15 -5.17 0.56
CA ILE A 580 29.65 -6.55 0.67
C ILE A 580 29.38 -7.04 2.09
N LEU A 581 28.70 -8.18 2.19
CA LEU A 581 28.50 -8.91 3.44
C LEU A 581 29.51 -10.04 3.53
N LYS A 582 30.36 -10.00 4.57
CA LYS A 582 31.40 -11.02 4.80
C LYS A 582 31.04 -11.91 5.96
N PHE A 583 31.21 -13.21 5.78
CA PHE A 583 31.12 -14.23 6.82
C PHE A 583 32.53 -14.76 7.10
N THR A 584 33.08 -14.41 8.26
CA THR A 584 34.43 -14.83 8.66
C THR A 584 34.47 -15.16 10.14
N ASN A 585 35.24 -16.20 10.51
CA ASN A 585 35.46 -16.62 11.90
C ASN A 585 34.17 -16.80 12.72
N GLY A 586 33.09 -17.31 12.12
CA GLY A 586 31.83 -17.56 12.83
C GLY A 586 30.95 -16.33 13.06
N MET A 587 31.27 -15.19 12.45
CA MET A 587 30.55 -13.91 12.54
C MET A 587 30.20 -13.40 11.13
N ALA A 588 29.25 -12.47 11.03
CA ALA A 588 29.01 -11.72 9.79
C ALA A 588 29.01 -10.20 10.02
N GLY A 589 29.46 -9.46 9.02
CA GLY A 589 29.49 -8.00 9.05
C GLY A 589 29.55 -7.40 7.65
N LEU A 590 29.07 -6.17 7.54
CA LEU A 590 29.18 -5.37 6.32
C LEU A 590 30.61 -4.83 6.20
N GLU A 591 31.17 -4.86 4.99
CA GLU A 591 32.51 -4.34 4.72
C GLU A 591 32.55 -2.82 4.84
N PHE A 592 31.54 -2.13 4.30
CA PHE A 592 31.43 -0.69 4.37
C PHE A 592 30.36 -0.30 5.40
N ALA A 593 30.81 0.12 6.58
CA ALA A 593 29.96 0.76 7.58
C ALA A 593 29.73 2.24 7.21
N ARG A 594 28.62 2.80 7.71
CA ARG A 594 28.27 4.21 7.54
C ARG A 594 29.07 5.10 8.48
#